data_AF-A3EXR7-F1
#
_entry.id   AF-A3EXR7-F1
#
_cell.length_a   1.000
_cell.length_b   1.000
_cell.length_c   1.000
_cell.angle_alpha   90.00
_cell.angle_beta   90.00
_cell.angle_gamma   90.00
#
_symmetry.space_group_name_H-M   'P 1'
#
loop_
_entity.id
_entity.type
_entity.pdbx_description
1 polymer ?
#
loop_
_entity_poly.entity_id
_entity_poly.type
_entity_poly.pdbx_seq_one_letter_code
_entity_poly.pdbx_strand_id
1 'polypeptide(L)'
;GIILREIAVECGVEIDVSGNFVIDHFNYDKSDPSHTLIAIDGENLIDSPVIVGSRNISPLLYHGTGLLVNSSNPLVLKLLTAYSTSYSYSPFNDIDKTPNLLGTEVVLLAGVQTRNNARVVFSGSIDFFSNNAFLSNVRKANNKEFAKSSNADVAKHLSEWVFKENGVIRVKSVSHHKLNENEAPMDYTITETAVFEMELEHKVGKEWKPFSAKDLQLEFVRIDPFITTTVPLVGEGKYKVIFKIPDVYGVFK
;
A
#
# COMPACT_ATOMS: atom_id res chain seq x y z
N GLY A 1 21.61 -8.83 -12.79
CA GLY A 1 20.58 -9.40 -11.89
C GLY A 1 20.93 -9.31 -10.42
N ILE A 2 22.21 -9.33 -10.02
CA ILE A 2 22.62 -9.38 -8.60
C ILE A 2 22.28 -8.09 -7.84
N ILE A 3 22.66 -6.93 -8.37
CA ILE A 3 22.41 -5.62 -7.73
C ILE A 3 20.91 -5.38 -7.47
N LEU A 4 20.04 -5.76 -8.42
CA LEU A 4 18.59 -5.61 -8.26
C LEU A 4 18.04 -6.46 -7.11
N ARG A 5 18.60 -7.67 -6.92
CA ARG A 5 18.23 -8.55 -5.80
C ARG A 5 18.70 -7.98 -4.47
N GLU A 6 19.94 -7.50 -4.41
CA GLU A 6 20.50 -6.90 -3.20
C GLU A 6 19.65 -5.71 -2.75
N ILE A 7 19.29 -4.79 -3.67
CA ILE A 7 18.43 -3.65 -3.35
C ILE A 7 17.04 -4.10 -2.85
N ALA A 8 16.46 -5.12 -3.47
CA ALA A 8 15.17 -5.66 -3.03
C ALA A 8 15.24 -6.24 -1.61
N VAL A 9 16.29 -7.03 -1.32
CA VAL A 9 16.50 -7.67 -0.02
C VAL A 9 16.68 -6.63 1.09
N GLU A 10 17.43 -5.56 0.83
CA GLU A 10 17.57 -4.42 1.76
C GLU A 10 16.22 -3.72 2.04
N CYS A 11 15.26 -3.82 1.13
CA CYS A 11 13.90 -3.31 1.32
C CYS A 11 12.91 -4.35 1.88
N GLY A 12 13.37 -5.57 2.20
CA GLY A 12 12.53 -6.66 2.72
C GLY A 12 11.72 -7.41 1.66
N VAL A 13 12.16 -7.35 0.39
CA VAL A 13 11.56 -8.04 -0.75
C VAL A 13 12.61 -8.99 -1.35
N GLU A 14 12.30 -10.26 -1.51
CA GLU A 14 13.18 -11.21 -2.19
C GLU A 14 12.63 -11.52 -3.58
N ILE A 15 13.53 -11.63 -4.56
CA ILE A 15 13.17 -11.98 -5.94
C ILE A 15 13.52 -13.45 -6.13
N ASP A 16 12.60 -14.23 -6.70
CA ASP A 16 12.83 -15.65 -6.97
C ASP A 16 14.03 -15.90 -7.90
N VAL A 17 14.48 -17.15 -7.99
CA VAL A 17 15.65 -17.58 -8.77
C VAL A 17 15.53 -17.16 -10.24
N SER A 18 16.68 -16.79 -10.83
CA SER A 18 16.70 -16.26 -12.18
C SER A 18 16.29 -17.34 -13.17
N GLY A 19 15.38 -17.00 -14.08
CA GLY A 19 14.83 -17.96 -15.03
C GLY A 19 13.54 -18.64 -14.54
N ASN A 20 13.11 -18.39 -13.31
CA ASN A 20 11.79 -18.76 -12.84
C ASN A 20 10.76 -17.69 -13.24
N PHE A 21 9.63 -18.17 -13.72
CA PHE A 21 8.45 -17.37 -14.02
C PHE A 21 7.31 -17.81 -13.13
N VAL A 22 6.35 -16.92 -12.90
CA VAL A 22 5.09 -17.32 -12.28
C VAL A 22 4.25 -18.02 -13.34
N ILE A 23 3.79 -19.23 -13.03
CA ILE A 23 3.04 -20.12 -13.90
C ILE A 23 1.68 -20.38 -13.25
N ASP A 24 0.61 -20.33 -14.04
CA ASP A 24 -0.73 -20.72 -13.59
C ASP A 24 -1.51 -21.40 -14.71
N HIS A 25 -1.87 -22.67 -14.53
CA HIS A 25 -2.58 -23.43 -15.57
C HIS A 25 -4.10 -23.24 -15.59
N PHE A 26 -4.66 -22.43 -14.69
CA PHE A 26 -6.08 -22.13 -14.59
C PHE A 26 -6.41 -20.69 -14.97
N ASN A 27 -5.50 -19.75 -14.68
CA ASN A 27 -5.71 -18.31 -14.83
C ASN A 27 -4.72 -17.65 -15.80
N TYR A 28 -4.46 -18.28 -16.93
CA TYR A 28 -3.56 -17.77 -17.98
C TYR A 28 -4.33 -17.12 -19.14
N ASP A 29 -3.60 -16.35 -19.94
CA ASP A 29 -4.06 -15.87 -21.23
C ASP A 29 -3.84 -16.95 -22.31
N LYS A 30 -4.89 -17.27 -23.07
CA LYS A 30 -4.86 -18.33 -24.08
C LYS A 30 -3.87 -18.11 -25.22
N SER A 31 -3.39 -16.89 -25.43
CA SER A 31 -2.34 -16.64 -26.42
C SER A 31 -1.00 -17.26 -26.03
N ASP A 32 -0.81 -17.60 -24.76
CA ASP A 32 0.42 -18.19 -24.25
C ASP A 32 0.28 -19.71 -24.02
N PRO A 33 0.99 -20.55 -24.80
CA PRO A 33 0.99 -21.99 -24.61
C PRO A 33 1.79 -22.44 -23.38
N SER A 34 2.66 -21.59 -22.82
CA SER A 34 3.53 -21.95 -21.69
C SER A 34 2.87 -21.69 -20.32
N HIS A 35 1.72 -21.02 -20.32
CA HIS A 35 0.95 -20.62 -19.13
C HIS A 35 1.76 -19.76 -18.13
N THR A 36 2.75 -19.01 -18.64
CA THR A 36 3.57 -18.02 -17.94
C THR A 36 3.00 -16.61 -18.03
N LEU A 37 2.08 -16.36 -18.97
CA LEU A 37 1.30 -15.12 -19.07
C LEU A 37 -0.02 -15.27 -18.30
N ILE A 38 -0.05 -14.71 -17.09
CA ILE A 38 -1.16 -14.85 -16.15
C ILE A 38 -2.13 -13.67 -16.33
N ALA A 39 -3.42 -13.97 -16.36
CA ALA A 39 -4.52 -13.01 -16.43
C ALA A 39 -5.19 -12.87 -15.04
N ILE A 40 -4.84 -11.79 -14.34
CA ILE A 40 -5.13 -11.58 -12.92
C ILE A 40 -6.27 -10.59 -12.73
N ASP A 41 -7.31 -10.99 -12.00
CA ASP A 41 -8.46 -10.13 -11.71
C ASP A 41 -8.13 -9.09 -10.64
N GLY A 42 -8.90 -8.00 -10.61
CA GLY A 42 -8.71 -6.93 -9.62
C GLY A 42 -8.94 -7.34 -8.17
N GLU A 43 -9.51 -8.52 -7.91
CA GLU A 43 -9.67 -9.08 -6.55
C GLU A 43 -8.32 -9.33 -5.86
N ASN A 44 -7.28 -9.66 -6.64
CA ASN A 44 -5.93 -9.92 -6.16
C ASN A 44 -5.10 -8.65 -5.91
N LEU A 45 -5.63 -7.46 -6.27
CA LEU A 45 -5.04 -6.18 -5.91
C LEU A 45 -5.33 -5.85 -4.44
N ILE A 46 -4.41 -5.13 -3.81
CA ILE A 46 -4.63 -4.53 -2.50
C ILE A 46 -5.90 -3.65 -2.51
N ASP A 47 -6.69 -3.72 -1.45
CA ASP A 47 -7.87 -2.87 -1.29
C ASP A 47 -7.49 -1.44 -0.86
N SER A 48 -6.91 -0.69 -1.80
CA SER A 48 -6.50 0.69 -1.56
C SER A 48 -6.64 1.54 -2.84
N PRO A 49 -7.77 2.27 -2.99
CA PRO A 49 -7.98 3.16 -4.13
C PRO A 49 -6.92 4.26 -4.26
N VAL A 50 -6.26 4.62 -3.16
CA VAL A 50 -5.17 5.60 -3.14
C VAL A 50 -3.91 5.09 -3.84
N ILE A 51 -3.69 3.78 -3.86
CA ILE A 51 -2.48 3.15 -4.42
C ILE A 51 -2.73 2.60 -5.82
N VAL A 52 -3.80 1.82 -5.98
CA VAL A 52 -4.06 1.06 -7.22
C VAL A 52 -5.29 1.53 -7.99
N GLY A 53 -6.03 2.52 -7.47
CA GLY A 53 -7.31 2.93 -8.04
C GLY A 53 -8.43 1.91 -7.79
N SER A 54 -9.44 1.90 -8.66
CA SER A 54 -10.55 0.95 -8.57
C SER A 54 -10.08 -0.49 -8.74
N ARG A 55 -10.64 -1.43 -7.97
CA ARG A 55 -10.48 -2.88 -8.19
C ARG A 55 -11.49 -3.46 -9.19
N ASN A 56 -12.53 -2.70 -9.55
CA ASN A 56 -13.44 -3.07 -10.63
C ASN A 56 -12.80 -2.71 -11.97
N ILE A 57 -11.96 -3.61 -12.47
CA ILE A 57 -11.13 -3.45 -13.67
C ILE A 57 -11.20 -4.69 -14.56
N SER A 58 -10.78 -4.55 -15.81
CA SER A 58 -10.45 -5.72 -16.63
C SER A 58 -9.23 -6.43 -16.04
N PRO A 59 -9.04 -7.74 -16.31
CA PRO A 59 -7.89 -8.45 -15.80
C PRO A 59 -6.57 -7.82 -16.27
N LEU A 60 -5.56 -7.95 -15.42
CA LEU A 60 -4.19 -7.54 -15.65
C LEU A 60 -3.41 -8.69 -16.29
N LEU A 61 -2.55 -8.37 -17.25
CA LEU A 61 -1.60 -9.31 -17.82
C LEU A 61 -0.29 -9.23 -17.06
N TYR A 62 0.21 -10.36 -16.59
CA TYR A 62 1.49 -10.45 -15.89
C TYR A 62 2.36 -11.57 -16.47
N HIS A 63 3.60 -11.22 -16.80
CA HIS A 63 4.61 -12.16 -17.26
C HIS A 63 5.95 -11.79 -16.65
N GLY A 64 6.42 -12.59 -15.70
CA GLY A 64 7.61 -12.26 -14.91
C GLY A 64 7.86 -13.25 -13.79
N THR A 65 8.80 -12.89 -12.92
CA THR A 65 9.20 -13.72 -11.77
C THR A 65 8.37 -13.41 -10.54
N GLY A 66 8.29 -14.35 -9.59
CA GLY A 66 7.65 -14.11 -8.31
C GLY A 66 8.52 -13.31 -7.34
N LEU A 67 7.87 -12.55 -6.48
CA LEU A 67 8.47 -11.89 -5.31
C LEU A 67 8.02 -12.61 -4.04
N LEU A 68 8.94 -12.73 -3.09
CA LEU A 68 8.65 -13.12 -1.71
C LEU A 68 8.76 -11.88 -0.83
N VAL A 69 7.86 -11.74 0.14
CA VAL A 69 7.90 -10.66 1.11
C VAL A 69 7.67 -11.21 2.49
N ASN A 70 8.44 -10.71 3.45
CA ASN A 70 8.33 -11.14 4.83
C ASN A 70 7.06 -10.54 5.47
N SER A 71 6.09 -11.39 5.78
CA SER A 71 4.83 -10.99 6.44
C SER A 71 5.03 -10.34 7.82
N SER A 72 6.18 -10.54 8.47
CA SER A 72 6.52 -9.86 9.73
C SER A 72 6.98 -8.40 9.53
N ASN A 73 7.26 -7.97 8.29
CA ASN A 73 7.65 -6.58 8.02
C ASN A 73 6.39 -5.71 7.79
N PRO A 74 6.02 -4.84 8.73
CA PRO A 74 4.80 -4.04 8.61
C PRO A 74 4.90 -2.91 7.58
N LEU A 75 6.09 -2.65 7.01
CA LEU A 75 6.32 -1.58 6.04
C LEU A 75 6.12 -2.02 4.59
N VAL A 76 5.98 -3.33 4.35
CA VAL A 76 5.84 -3.94 3.03
C VAL A 76 4.36 -4.20 2.74
N LEU A 77 3.93 -3.80 1.55
CA LEU A 77 2.57 -3.92 1.06
C LEU A 77 2.56 -4.91 -0.12
N LYS A 78 1.70 -5.93 -0.05
CA LYS A 78 1.42 -6.83 -1.17
C LYS A 78 0.44 -6.13 -2.12
N LEU A 79 0.95 -5.44 -3.16
CA LEU A 79 0.11 -4.63 -4.06
C LEU A 79 -0.69 -5.47 -5.05
N LEU A 80 -0.07 -6.53 -5.57
CA LEU A 80 -0.71 -7.52 -6.44
C LEU A 80 -0.17 -8.90 -6.07
N THR A 81 -1.06 -9.85 -5.83
CA THR A 81 -0.75 -11.25 -5.49
C THR A 81 -1.16 -12.19 -6.62
N ALA A 82 -0.51 -13.35 -6.72
CA ALA A 82 -0.95 -14.39 -7.65
C ALA A 82 -2.17 -15.15 -7.10
N TYR A 83 -2.72 -16.07 -7.89
CA TYR A 83 -3.80 -16.95 -7.44
C TYR A 83 -3.27 -18.08 -6.55
N SER A 84 -4.15 -18.74 -5.81
CA SER A 84 -3.83 -19.93 -5.02
C SER A 84 -3.32 -21.11 -5.85
N THR A 85 -3.59 -21.11 -7.16
CA THR A 85 -3.14 -22.11 -8.15
C THR A 85 -1.82 -21.78 -8.81
N SER A 86 -1.26 -20.59 -8.56
CA SER A 86 -0.02 -20.15 -9.18
C SER A 86 1.21 -20.69 -8.45
N TYR A 87 2.32 -20.86 -9.16
CA TYR A 87 3.61 -21.22 -8.57
C TYR A 87 4.75 -20.57 -9.38
N SER A 88 5.93 -20.40 -8.79
CA SER A 88 7.09 -19.87 -9.52
C SER A 88 8.14 -20.94 -9.79
N TYR A 89 8.41 -21.24 -11.06
CA TYR A 89 9.39 -22.24 -11.47
C TYR A 89 9.91 -21.95 -12.89
N SER A 90 10.93 -22.67 -13.33
CA SER A 90 11.42 -22.56 -14.70
C SER A 90 10.53 -23.36 -15.66
N PRO A 91 9.95 -22.74 -16.71
CA PRO A 91 9.05 -23.44 -17.64
C PRO A 91 9.77 -24.45 -18.55
N PHE A 92 11.11 -24.48 -18.52
CA PHE A 92 11.93 -25.35 -19.38
C PHE A 92 12.42 -26.62 -18.68
N ASN A 93 12.17 -26.75 -17.37
CA ASN A 93 12.66 -27.87 -16.57
C ASN A 93 11.47 -28.63 -15.97
N ASP A 94 11.63 -29.95 -15.84
CA ASP A 94 10.69 -30.76 -15.06
C ASP A 94 10.79 -30.40 -13.58
N ILE A 95 9.64 -30.39 -12.89
CA ILE A 95 9.57 -30.08 -11.47
C ILE A 95 10.13 -31.26 -10.67
N ASP A 96 11.39 -31.16 -10.29
CA ASP A 96 12.11 -32.15 -9.47
C ASP A 96 11.96 -31.90 -7.96
N LYS A 97 11.72 -30.64 -7.58
CA LYS A 97 11.62 -30.16 -6.21
C LYS A 97 10.42 -29.24 -6.05
N THR A 98 9.89 -29.17 -4.84
CA THR A 98 8.83 -28.22 -4.50
C THR A 98 9.29 -26.78 -4.82
N PRO A 99 8.54 -26.03 -5.63
CA PRO A 99 8.85 -24.63 -5.91
C PRO A 99 8.91 -23.79 -4.63
N ASN A 100 9.79 -22.79 -4.60
CA ASN A 100 9.97 -21.92 -3.43
C ASN A 100 8.75 -21.01 -3.19
N LEU A 101 8.05 -20.64 -4.26
CA LEU A 101 6.92 -19.73 -4.24
C LEU A 101 5.67 -20.45 -4.75
N LEU A 102 4.65 -20.52 -3.91
CA LEU A 102 3.41 -21.23 -4.16
C LEU A 102 2.19 -20.40 -3.73
N GLY A 103 1.13 -20.49 -4.52
CA GLY A 103 -0.19 -19.94 -4.23
C GLY A 103 -0.19 -18.43 -4.00
N THR A 104 -1.01 -18.01 -3.02
CA THR A 104 -1.24 -16.59 -2.71
C THR A 104 -0.06 -15.90 -2.03
N GLU A 105 0.97 -16.64 -1.62
CA GLU A 105 2.21 -16.04 -1.10
C GLU A 105 3.12 -15.52 -2.22
N VAL A 106 2.87 -15.91 -3.48
CA VAL A 106 3.55 -15.33 -4.63
C VAL A 106 3.08 -13.88 -4.80
N VAL A 107 3.97 -12.93 -4.54
CA VAL A 107 3.72 -11.51 -4.76
C VAL A 107 4.24 -11.11 -6.13
N LEU A 108 3.47 -10.33 -6.86
CA LEU A 108 3.78 -9.95 -8.24
C LEU A 108 4.25 -8.50 -8.32
N LEU A 109 3.60 -7.65 -7.50
CA LEU A 109 3.98 -6.27 -7.23
C LEU A 109 4.04 -6.05 -5.72
N ALA A 110 5.17 -5.57 -5.22
CA ALA A 110 5.37 -5.21 -3.82
C ALA A 110 5.61 -3.70 -3.69
N GLY A 111 5.04 -3.09 -2.66
CA GLY A 111 5.27 -1.69 -2.29
C GLY A 111 5.97 -1.62 -0.95
N VAL A 112 6.90 -0.68 -0.78
CA VAL A 112 7.53 -0.41 0.52
C VAL A 112 7.30 1.05 0.85
N GLN A 113 6.68 1.30 2.01
CA GLN A 113 6.58 2.64 2.60
C GLN A 113 7.45 2.70 3.85
N THR A 114 8.56 3.39 3.73
CA THR A 114 9.54 3.53 4.83
C THR A 114 9.05 4.50 5.90
N ARG A 115 9.70 4.50 7.08
CA ARG A 115 9.34 5.38 8.21
C ARG A 115 9.46 6.87 7.91
N ASN A 116 10.31 7.26 6.96
CA ASN A 116 10.40 8.65 6.47
C ASN A 116 9.45 8.93 5.29
N ASN A 117 8.49 8.04 5.03
CA ASN A 117 7.52 8.10 3.94
C ASN A 117 8.14 8.11 2.53
N ALA A 118 9.33 7.53 2.32
CA ALA A 118 9.79 7.19 0.97
C ALA A 118 9.02 5.97 0.46
N ARG A 119 8.66 5.97 -0.84
CA ARG A 119 7.87 4.95 -1.50
C ARG A 119 8.72 4.26 -2.56
N VAL A 120 8.73 2.93 -2.53
CA VAL A 120 9.41 2.10 -3.52
C VAL A 120 8.42 1.04 -4.00
N VAL A 121 8.40 0.76 -5.31
CA VAL A 121 7.63 -0.35 -5.88
C VAL A 121 8.58 -1.31 -6.57
N PHE A 122 8.44 -2.58 -6.24
CA PHE A 122 9.11 -3.69 -6.89
C PHE A 122 8.10 -4.41 -7.77
N SER A 123 8.47 -4.63 -9.04
CA SER A 123 7.72 -5.46 -9.97
C SER A 123 8.60 -6.62 -10.43
N GLY A 124 8.05 -7.84 -10.34
CA GLY A 124 8.69 -9.01 -10.94
C GLY A 124 8.54 -9.09 -12.47
N SER A 125 7.81 -8.15 -13.08
CA SER A 125 7.54 -8.12 -14.53
C SER A 125 7.82 -6.72 -15.10
N ILE A 126 8.73 -6.66 -16.08
CA ILE A 126 8.91 -5.48 -16.93
C ILE A 126 7.74 -5.39 -17.93
N ASP A 127 7.28 -6.53 -18.43
CA ASP A 127 6.19 -6.64 -19.40
C ASP A 127 4.89 -6.03 -18.89
N PHE A 128 4.65 -6.05 -17.58
CA PHE A 128 3.50 -5.41 -16.93
C PHE A 128 3.34 -3.92 -17.31
N PHE A 129 4.46 -3.22 -17.57
CA PHE A 129 4.50 -1.80 -17.93
C PHE A 129 4.71 -1.56 -19.43
N SER A 130 4.65 -2.61 -20.25
CA SER A 130 4.87 -2.52 -21.69
C SER A 130 3.64 -2.01 -22.44
N ASN A 131 3.86 -1.36 -23.58
CA ASN A 131 2.80 -1.01 -24.52
C ASN A 131 2.00 -2.25 -24.95
N ASN A 132 2.65 -3.42 -25.04
CA ASN A 132 1.98 -4.66 -25.38
C ASN A 132 0.94 -5.02 -24.32
N ALA A 133 1.33 -5.05 -23.04
CA ALA A 133 0.38 -5.31 -21.96
C ALA A 133 -0.73 -4.26 -21.92
N PHE A 134 -0.41 -2.97 -22.13
CA PHE A 134 -1.38 -1.87 -22.09
C PHE A 134 -2.44 -1.92 -23.20
N LEU A 135 -2.12 -2.49 -24.36
CA LEU A 135 -3.00 -2.48 -25.54
C LEU A 135 -3.60 -3.85 -25.85
N SER A 136 -3.10 -4.91 -25.23
CA SER A 136 -3.57 -6.27 -25.49
C SER A 136 -4.98 -6.52 -24.96
N ASN A 137 -5.73 -7.29 -25.73
CA ASN A 137 -6.94 -7.96 -25.27
C ASN A 137 -6.55 -9.05 -24.27
N VAL A 138 -7.46 -9.41 -23.37
CA VAL A 138 -7.26 -10.52 -22.42
C VAL A 138 -8.22 -11.65 -22.75
N ARG A 139 -7.70 -12.85 -22.99
CA ARG A 139 -8.46 -14.07 -23.28
C ARG A 139 -8.21 -15.11 -22.20
N LYS A 140 -9.03 -15.10 -21.14
CA LYS A 140 -8.86 -16.04 -20.02
C LYS A 140 -9.13 -17.48 -20.45
N ALA A 141 -8.50 -18.44 -19.78
CA ALA A 141 -8.73 -19.87 -19.98
C ALA A 141 -10.22 -20.28 -19.93
N ASN A 142 -11.03 -19.61 -19.11
CA ASN A 142 -12.47 -19.84 -18.95
C ASN A 142 -13.37 -19.26 -20.08
N ASN A 143 -12.80 -18.93 -21.24
CA ASN A 143 -13.48 -18.33 -22.41
C ASN A 143 -14.02 -16.90 -22.21
N LYS A 144 -13.70 -16.21 -21.10
CA LYS A 144 -14.00 -14.78 -20.97
C LYS A 144 -12.97 -13.97 -21.73
N GLU A 145 -13.44 -13.03 -22.55
CA GLU A 145 -12.60 -12.10 -23.28
C GLU A 145 -12.87 -10.66 -22.87
N PHE A 146 -11.80 -9.88 -22.78
CA PHE A 146 -11.83 -8.46 -22.47
C PHE A 146 -11.12 -7.72 -23.58
N ALA A 147 -11.74 -6.64 -24.08
CA ALA A 147 -11.20 -5.87 -25.20
C ALA A 147 -9.84 -5.21 -24.89
N LYS A 148 -9.51 -5.02 -23.61
CA LYS A 148 -8.27 -4.38 -23.18
C LYS A 148 -7.95 -4.77 -21.73
N SER A 149 -6.67 -5.00 -21.43
CA SER A 149 -6.19 -5.11 -20.05
C SER A 149 -6.28 -3.77 -19.31
N SER A 150 -6.26 -3.81 -17.98
CA SER A 150 -6.19 -2.59 -17.15
C SER A 150 -4.77 -2.27 -16.65
N ASN A 151 -3.74 -2.86 -17.26
CA ASN A 151 -2.34 -2.62 -16.88
C ASN A 151 -1.96 -1.13 -16.91
N ALA A 152 -2.41 -0.39 -17.93
CA ALA A 152 -2.11 1.04 -18.07
C ALA A 152 -2.71 1.87 -16.93
N ASP A 153 -3.94 1.55 -16.52
CA ASP A 153 -4.64 2.27 -15.47
C ASP A 153 -3.96 2.00 -14.12
N VAL A 154 -3.65 0.74 -13.80
CA VAL A 154 -2.95 0.39 -12.55
C VAL A 154 -1.53 0.95 -12.53
N ALA A 155 -0.79 0.86 -13.64
CA ALA A 155 0.55 1.43 -13.74
C ALA A 155 0.56 2.96 -13.50
N LYS A 156 -0.46 3.67 -14.02
CA LYS A 156 -0.63 5.11 -13.77
C LYS A 156 -0.86 5.41 -12.29
N HIS A 157 -1.79 4.73 -11.62
CA HIS A 157 -2.05 4.95 -10.20
C HIS A 157 -0.84 4.62 -9.33
N LEU A 158 -0.12 3.53 -9.64
CA LEU A 158 1.14 3.19 -8.97
C LEU A 158 2.18 4.30 -9.14
N SER A 159 2.32 4.86 -10.34
CA SER A 159 3.22 5.98 -10.60
C SER A 159 2.85 7.22 -9.77
N GLU A 160 1.58 7.62 -9.79
CA GLU A 160 1.08 8.77 -9.01
C GLU A 160 1.29 8.57 -7.50
N TRP A 161 1.10 7.34 -7.01
CA TRP A 161 1.38 7.00 -5.62
C TRP A 161 2.89 7.06 -5.32
N VAL A 162 3.74 6.39 -6.08
CA VAL A 162 5.20 6.35 -5.82
C VAL A 162 5.81 7.77 -5.83
N PHE A 163 5.42 8.61 -6.78
CA PHE A 163 5.96 9.97 -6.92
C PHE A 163 5.31 11.02 -6.02
N LYS A 164 4.52 10.61 -5.02
CA LYS A 164 3.86 11.52 -4.06
C LYS A 164 2.96 12.57 -4.73
N GLU A 165 2.28 12.16 -5.80
CA GLU A 165 1.21 12.91 -6.44
C GLU A 165 -0.15 12.57 -5.84
N ASN A 166 -0.32 11.32 -5.38
CA ASN A 166 -1.50 10.85 -4.67
C ASN A 166 -1.18 10.36 -3.24
N GLY A 167 -2.17 10.40 -2.35
CA GLY A 167 -2.08 9.83 -0.99
C GLY A 167 -1.10 10.53 -0.06
N VAL A 168 -0.93 11.85 -0.17
CA VAL A 168 -0.04 12.63 0.71
C VAL A 168 -0.87 13.47 1.67
N ILE A 169 -0.60 13.33 2.96
CA ILE A 169 -1.23 14.10 4.04
C ILE A 169 -0.13 14.86 4.79
N ARG A 170 -0.45 16.05 5.31
CA ARG A 170 0.42 16.81 6.20
C ARG A 170 -0.37 17.35 7.39
N VAL A 171 0.36 17.52 8.50
CA VAL A 171 -0.10 18.33 9.62
C VAL A 171 0.21 19.78 9.30
N LYS A 172 -0.82 20.62 9.25
CA LYS A 172 -0.69 22.06 8.94
C LYS A 172 -0.41 22.85 10.21
N SER A 173 -1.12 22.56 11.30
CA SER A 173 -0.90 23.15 12.61
C SER A 173 -1.40 22.22 13.71
N VAL A 174 -0.83 22.40 14.90
CA VAL A 174 -1.26 21.78 16.16
C VAL A 174 -1.28 22.86 17.22
N SER A 175 -2.32 22.90 18.04
CA SER A 175 -2.43 23.78 19.19
C SER A 175 -3.06 23.06 20.36
N HIS A 176 -2.69 23.48 21.56
CA HIS A 176 -3.32 23.05 22.79
C HIS A 176 -3.38 24.21 23.78
N HIS A 177 -4.40 24.25 24.62
CA HIS A 177 -4.60 25.30 25.62
C HIS A 177 -5.52 24.81 26.74
N LYS A 178 -5.67 25.58 27.82
CA LYS A 178 -6.68 25.29 28.85
C LYS A 178 -8.08 25.64 28.34
N LEU A 179 -9.10 25.00 28.91
CA LEU A 179 -10.48 25.36 28.63
C LEU A 179 -10.73 26.84 28.95
N ASN A 180 -11.31 27.60 28.00
CA ASN A 180 -11.56 29.05 28.05
C ASN A 180 -10.33 29.96 27.89
N GLU A 181 -9.15 29.39 27.65
CA GLU A 181 -7.96 30.15 27.24
C GLU A 181 -7.74 29.98 25.73
N ASN A 182 -6.85 30.79 25.14
CA ASN A 182 -6.50 30.72 23.72
C ASN A 182 -5.02 30.42 23.48
N GLU A 183 -4.21 30.40 24.54
CA GLU A 183 -2.77 30.18 24.47
C GLU A 183 -2.38 28.94 25.27
N ALA A 184 -1.31 28.28 24.84
CA ALA A 184 -0.74 27.16 25.57
C ALA A 184 -0.15 27.67 26.88
N PRO A 185 -0.53 27.11 28.05
CA PRO A 185 0.12 27.46 29.30
C PRO A 185 1.55 26.91 29.33
N MET A 186 2.40 27.47 30.18
CA MET A 186 3.75 26.94 30.43
C MET A 186 3.68 25.51 31.01
N ASP A 187 2.79 25.32 31.99
CA ASP A 187 2.55 24.04 32.64
C ASP A 187 1.04 23.84 32.85
N TYR A 188 0.60 22.59 32.70
CA TYR A 188 -0.73 22.15 33.12
C TYR A 188 -0.65 21.55 34.52
N THR A 189 -1.73 21.67 35.30
CA THR A 189 -1.88 20.93 36.55
C THR A 189 -2.72 19.68 36.35
N ILE A 190 -2.57 18.70 37.23
CA ILE A 190 -3.37 17.47 37.22
C ILE A 190 -4.86 17.81 37.22
N THR A 191 -5.68 16.97 36.57
CA THR A 191 -7.13 17.13 36.51
C THR A 191 -7.65 18.39 35.80
N GLU A 192 -6.78 19.22 35.20
CA GLU A 192 -7.22 20.33 34.33
C GLU A 192 -7.85 19.83 33.04
N THR A 193 -8.75 20.63 32.48
CA THR A 193 -9.35 20.36 31.18
C THR A 193 -8.51 21.02 30.09
N ALA A 194 -7.95 20.21 29.20
CA ALA A 194 -7.20 20.64 28.04
C ALA A 194 -8.07 20.60 26.78
N VAL A 195 -7.82 21.55 25.89
CA VAL A 195 -8.34 21.57 24.53
C VAL A 195 -7.18 21.26 23.60
N PHE A 196 -7.35 20.30 22.71
CA PHE A 196 -6.39 19.97 21.66
C PHE A 196 -7.03 20.21 20.29
N GLU A 197 -6.30 20.87 19.42
CA GLU A 197 -6.72 21.21 18.07
C GLU A 197 -5.62 20.85 17.05
N MET A 198 -6.04 20.36 15.89
CA MET A 198 -5.14 19.98 14.80
C MET A 198 -5.78 20.34 13.46
N GLU A 199 -4.99 20.84 12.51
CA GLU A 199 -5.41 21.01 11.13
C GLU A 199 -4.65 20.02 10.22
N LEU A 200 -5.38 19.21 9.45
CA LEU A 200 -4.82 18.28 8.48
C LEU A 200 -5.17 18.71 7.05
N GLU A 201 -4.21 18.53 6.16
CA GLU A 201 -4.39 18.78 4.73
C GLU A 201 -3.88 17.60 3.91
N HIS A 202 -4.49 17.37 2.75
CA HIS A 202 -4.02 16.42 1.76
C HIS A 202 -3.66 17.13 0.45
N LYS A 203 -2.77 16.52 -0.32
CA LYS A 203 -2.33 17.05 -1.61
C LYS A 203 -3.28 16.58 -2.71
N VAL A 204 -3.85 17.52 -3.46
CA VAL A 204 -4.67 17.26 -4.65
C VAL A 204 -4.05 18.02 -5.82
N GLY A 205 -3.37 17.28 -6.70
CA GLY A 205 -2.55 17.87 -7.75
C GLY A 205 -1.40 18.69 -7.15
N LYS A 206 -1.46 20.02 -7.33
CA LYS A 206 -0.45 20.96 -6.79
C LYS A 206 -0.93 21.73 -5.56
N GLU A 207 -2.18 21.55 -5.15
CA GLU A 207 -2.79 22.30 -4.05
C GLU A 207 -2.92 21.45 -2.80
N TRP A 208 -2.86 22.11 -1.65
CA TRP A 208 -3.21 21.50 -0.36
C TRP A 208 -4.66 21.85 -0.04
N LYS A 209 -5.45 20.82 0.23
CA LYS A 209 -6.86 20.94 0.58
C LYS A 209 -7.10 20.34 1.97
N PRO A 210 -8.13 20.78 2.69
CA PRO A 210 -8.45 20.19 3.98
C PRO A 210 -8.69 18.69 3.91
N PHE A 211 -8.13 17.93 4.85
CA PHE A 211 -8.28 16.48 4.91
C PHE A 211 -9.26 16.07 6.02
N SER A 212 -10.26 15.27 5.65
CA SER A 212 -11.31 14.75 6.54
C SER A 212 -11.14 13.24 6.75
N ALA A 213 -10.64 12.85 7.92
CA ALA A 213 -10.52 11.49 8.42
C ALA A 213 -11.75 11.14 9.27
N LYS A 214 -12.13 9.86 9.29
CA LYS A 214 -13.28 9.37 10.05
C LYS A 214 -12.92 8.90 11.47
N ASP A 215 -11.65 8.56 11.67
CA ASP A 215 -11.15 7.74 12.76
C ASP A 215 -9.83 8.31 13.34
N LEU A 216 -9.66 9.64 13.30
CA LEU A 216 -8.51 10.28 13.92
C LEU A 216 -8.55 10.07 15.44
N GLN A 217 -7.44 9.60 16.02
CA GLN A 217 -7.30 9.38 17.46
C GLN A 217 -6.19 10.24 18.04
N LEU A 218 -6.39 10.68 19.27
CA LEU A 218 -5.40 11.30 20.13
C LEU A 218 -5.04 10.32 21.24
N GLU A 219 -3.75 10.09 21.41
CA GLU A 219 -3.19 9.40 22.56
C GLU A 219 -2.43 10.39 23.43
N PHE A 220 -2.73 10.42 24.73
CA PHE A 220 -2.00 11.21 25.72
C PHE A 220 -1.12 10.25 26.53
N VAL A 221 0.19 10.30 26.28
CA VAL A 221 1.12 9.21 26.61
C VAL A 221 2.21 9.69 27.56
N ARG A 222 2.64 8.83 28.49
CA ARG A 222 3.90 9.02 29.25
C ARG A 222 4.89 7.90 28.97
N ILE A 223 4.51 6.69 29.36
CA ILE A 223 5.18 5.43 28.98
C ILE A 223 4.17 4.62 28.16
N ASP A 224 2.99 4.41 28.77
CA ASP A 224 1.80 3.85 28.14
C ASP A 224 0.73 4.94 27.95
N PRO A 225 -0.23 4.76 27.03
CA PRO A 225 -1.32 5.71 26.82
C PRO A 225 -2.24 5.76 28.04
N PHE A 226 -2.42 6.95 28.62
CA PHE A 226 -3.36 7.19 29.72
C PHE A 226 -4.76 7.51 29.19
N ILE A 227 -4.82 8.17 28.03
CA ILE A 227 -6.06 8.55 27.37
C ILE A 227 -5.90 8.22 25.90
N THR A 228 -6.87 7.49 25.35
CA THR A 228 -7.05 7.30 23.91
C THR A 228 -8.46 7.76 23.58
N THR A 229 -8.58 8.78 22.73
CA THR A 229 -9.89 9.35 22.38
C THR A 229 -9.97 9.74 20.91
N THR A 230 -11.15 9.63 20.34
CA THR A 230 -11.40 10.09 18.96
C THR A 230 -11.40 11.61 18.91
N VAL A 231 -10.73 12.18 17.91
CA VAL A 231 -10.71 13.63 17.66
C VAL A 231 -11.72 13.94 16.55
N PRO A 232 -12.91 14.47 16.89
CA PRO A 232 -13.93 14.75 15.88
C PRO A 232 -13.51 15.90 14.96
N LEU A 233 -13.97 15.81 13.71
CA LEU A 233 -13.87 16.88 12.73
C LEU A 233 -14.84 18.01 13.11
N VAL A 234 -14.32 19.23 13.23
CA VAL A 234 -15.13 20.44 13.49
C VAL A 234 -15.52 21.15 12.20
N GLY A 235 -14.66 21.07 11.17
CA GLY A 235 -14.91 21.63 9.85
C GLY A 235 -13.61 21.86 9.09
N GLU A 236 -13.65 21.80 7.75
CA GLU A 236 -12.51 22.12 6.88
C GLU A 236 -11.16 21.55 7.36
N GLY A 237 -11.10 20.25 7.64
CA GLY A 237 -9.86 19.56 8.06
C GLY A 237 -9.34 19.98 9.43
N LYS A 238 -10.13 20.71 10.22
CA LYS A 238 -9.85 21.05 11.61
C LYS A 238 -10.49 20.04 12.55
N TYR A 239 -9.71 19.58 13.50
CA TYR A 239 -10.08 18.59 14.50
C TYR A 239 -9.92 19.20 15.87
N LYS A 240 -10.84 18.87 16.78
CA LYS A 240 -10.81 19.37 18.15
C LYS A 240 -11.30 18.31 19.10
N VAL A 241 -10.58 18.13 20.20
CA VAL A 241 -11.05 17.32 21.33
C VAL A 241 -10.79 18.06 22.63
N ILE A 242 -11.71 17.90 23.55
CA ILE A 242 -11.62 18.43 24.91
C ILE A 242 -11.52 17.23 25.83
N PHE A 243 -10.49 17.16 26.66
CA PHE A 243 -10.26 16.05 27.56
C PHE A 243 -9.69 16.54 28.89
N LYS A 244 -9.82 15.70 29.92
CA LYS A 244 -9.32 16.00 31.27
C LYS A 244 -7.97 15.32 31.46
N ILE A 245 -6.97 16.07 31.90
CA ILE A 245 -5.63 15.56 32.20
C ILE A 245 -5.72 14.57 33.38
N PRO A 246 -4.98 13.46 33.36
CA PRO A 246 -4.97 12.49 34.45
C PRO A 246 -4.62 13.10 35.82
N ASP A 247 -4.93 12.38 36.89
CA ASP A 247 -4.57 12.73 38.27
C ASP A 247 -3.11 12.40 38.64
N VAL A 248 -2.31 11.99 37.65
CA VAL A 248 -0.90 11.63 37.80
C VAL A 248 -0.03 12.72 37.17
N TYR A 249 0.92 13.25 37.93
CA TYR A 249 1.89 14.23 37.42
C TYR A 249 3.01 13.57 36.60
N GLY A 250 3.64 14.36 35.73
CA GLY A 250 4.77 13.94 34.92
C GLY A 250 4.82 14.66 33.57
N VAL A 251 5.76 14.25 32.73
CA VAL A 251 5.89 14.76 31.36
C VAL A 251 5.12 13.83 30.43
N PHE A 252 4.09 14.37 29.78
CA PHE A 252 3.29 13.66 28.78
C PHE A 252 3.60 14.15 27.36
N LYS A 253 3.20 13.37 26.37
CA LYS A 253 3.29 13.66 24.93
C LYS A 253 1.95 13.42 24.27
#